data_AF-A0A8H2PVT2-F1
#
_entry.id   AF-A0A8H2PVT2-F1
#
_cell.length_a   1.000
_cell.length_b   1.000
_cell.length_c   1.000
_cell.angle_alpha   90.00
_cell.angle_beta   90.00
_cell.angle_gamma   90.00
#
_symmetry.space_group_name_H-M   'P 1'
#
loop_
_entity.id
_entity.type
_entity.pdbx_description
1 polymer ?
#
loop_
_entity_poly.entity_id
_entity_poly.type
_entity_poly.pdbx_seq_one_letter_code
_entity_poly.pdbx_strand_id
1 'polypeptide(L)' 'MYSIWNAALLLTAELNKRTTKQWWSYLKHNPRKWQEQDGFLINYHLIDGELFYTKAGLKAFINAHKQETKGEVHGRFK' A
#
# COMPACT_ATOMS: atom_id res chain seq x y z
N MET A 1 -6.08 -4.73 13.29
CA MET A 1 -5.29 -5.08 12.08
C MET A 1 -6.25 -5.26 10.91
N TYR A 2 -5.77 -5.29 9.68
CA TYR A 2 -6.59 -5.37 8.47
C TYR A 2 -6.30 -6.67 7.74
N SER A 3 -7.34 -7.43 7.38
CA SER A 3 -7.19 -8.48 6.37
C SER A 3 -6.76 -7.88 5.04
N ILE A 4 -6.23 -8.69 4.13
CA ILE A 4 -5.83 -8.22 2.78
C ILE A 4 -7.00 -7.50 2.09
N TRP A 5 -8.23 -8.02 2.20
CA TRP A 5 -9.41 -7.43 1.59
C TRP A 5 -9.75 -6.04 2.17
N ASN A 6 -9.79 -5.92 3.50
CA ASN A 6 -10.09 -4.64 4.14
C ASN A 6 -8.98 -3.61 3.90
N ALA A 7 -7.72 -4.05 3.84
CA ALA A 7 -6.61 -3.20 3.46
C ALA A 7 -6.74 -2.72 2.00
N ALA A 8 -7.13 -3.60 1.07
CA ALA A 8 -7.32 -3.23 -0.33
C ALA A 8 -8.43 -2.18 -0.52
N LEU A 9 -9.56 -2.34 0.18
CA LEU A 9 -10.65 -1.36 0.17
C LEU A 9 -10.18 0.01 0.67
N LEU A 10 -9.42 0.03 1.77
CA LEU A 10 -8.83 1.25 2.31
C LEU A 10 -7.91 1.92 1.29
N LEU A 11 -7.00 1.16 0.65
CA LEU A 11 -6.07 1.71 -0.32
C LEU A 11 -6.76 2.24 -1.59
N THR A 12 -7.83 1.60 -2.04
CA THR A 12 -8.65 2.12 -3.15
C THR A 12 -9.27 3.47 -2.77
N ALA A 13 -9.89 3.58 -1.60
CA ALA A 13 -10.52 4.81 -1.15
C ALA A 13 -9.52 5.96 -0.94
N GLU A 14 -8.31 5.64 -0.46
CA GLU A 14 -7.33 6.65 -0.05
C GLU A 14 -6.39 7.11 -1.18
N LEU A 15 -6.08 6.23 -2.13
CA LEU A 15 -5.08 6.51 -3.16
C LEU A 15 -5.67 6.67 -4.56
N ASN A 16 -6.84 6.08 -4.85
CA ASN A 16 -7.46 6.08 -6.17
C ASN A 16 -6.50 5.75 -7.35
N LYS A 17 -5.41 5.00 -7.08
CA LYS A 17 -4.40 4.61 -8.08
C LYS A 17 -4.68 3.25 -8.73
N ARG A 18 -5.39 2.38 -8.01
CA ARG A 18 -5.64 0.97 -8.38
C ARG A 18 -7.03 0.55 -7.89
N THR A 19 -7.67 -0.36 -8.62
CA THR A 19 -8.92 -1.01 -8.18
C THR A 19 -8.68 -1.88 -6.95
N THR A 20 -9.75 -2.19 -6.19
CA THR A 20 -9.66 -3.06 -5.01
C THR A 20 -9.01 -4.41 -5.32
N LYS A 21 -9.33 -5.00 -6.48
CA LYS A 21 -8.76 -6.28 -6.92
C LYS A 21 -7.25 -6.18 -7.18
N GLN A 22 -6.81 -5.09 -7.79
CA GLN A 22 -5.38 -4.83 -8.03
C GLN A 22 -4.64 -4.60 -6.71
N TRP A 23 -5.21 -3.85 -5.76
CA TRP A 23 -4.63 -3.68 -4.43
C TRP A 23 -4.58 -4.98 -3.64
N TRP A 24 -5.62 -5.81 -3.73
CA TRP A 24 -5.62 -7.11 -3.08
C TRP A 24 -4.48 -7.99 -3.61
N SER A 25 -4.30 -8.03 -4.95
CA SER A 25 -3.18 -8.75 -5.58
C SER A 25 -1.83 -8.19 -5.12
N TYR A 26 -1.68 -6.86 -5.15
CA TYR A 26 -0.50 -6.17 -4.67
C TYR A 26 -0.14 -6.59 -3.24
N LEU A 27 -1.10 -6.49 -2.32
CA LEU A 27 -0.94 -6.81 -0.91
C LEU A 27 -0.67 -8.29 -0.67
N LYS A 28 -1.22 -9.20 -1.49
CA LYS A 28 -0.89 -10.62 -1.40
C LYS A 28 0.59 -10.89 -1.71
N HIS A 29 1.17 -10.13 -2.62
CA HIS A 29 2.55 -10.31 -3.07
C HIS A 29 3.58 -9.45 -2.32
N ASN A 30 3.16 -8.36 -1.67
CA ASN A 30 4.05 -7.38 -1.03
C ASN A 30 5.07 -8.01 -0.07
N PRO A 31 4.72 -8.95 0.83
CA PRO A 31 5.71 -9.55 1.74
C PRO A 31 6.91 -10.21 1.05
N ARG A 32 6.75 -10.64 -0.21
CA ARG A 32 7.80 -11.34 -0.98
C ARG A 32 8.37 -10.51 -2.12
N LYS A 33 7.62 -9.54 -2.64
CA LYS A 33 7.92 -8.82 -3.89
C LYS A 33 7.93 -7.30 -3.72
N TRP A 34 7.96 -6.78 -2.49
CA TRP A 34 7.89 -5.34 -2.25
C TRP A 34 8.95 -4.53 -3.02
N GLN A 35 10.16 -5.09 -3.20
CA GLN A 35 11.24 -4.45 -3.96
C GLN A 35 10.94 -4.31 -5.46
N GLU A 36 10.28 -5.32 -6.04
CA GLU A 36 9.85 -5.34 -7.45
C GLU A 36 8.58 -4.49 -7.70
N GLN A 37 7.91 -4.08 -6.63
CA GLN A 37 6.67 -3.31 -6.67
C GLN A 37 7.00 -1.81 -6.57
N ASP A 38 6.59 -1.17 -5.47
CA ASP A 38 6.79 0.26 -5.25
C ASP A 38 7.97 0.52 -4.29
N GLY A 39 8.80 -0.50 -4.01
CA GLY A 39 9.92 -0.39 -3.08
C GLY A 39 9.53 -0.18 -1.62
N PHE A 40 8.27 -0.47 -1.25
CA PHE A 40 7.75 -0.27 0.11
C PHE A 40 7.24 -1.58 0.72
N LEU A 41 7.93 -2.07 1.75
CA LEU A 41 7.44 -3.18 2.56
C LEU A 41 6.43 -2.67 3.60
N ILE A 42 5.18 -3.11 3.49
CA ILE A 42 4.13 -2.68 4.42
C ILE A 42 4.14 -3.60 5.64
N ASN A 43 4.24 -3.02 6.84
CA ASN A 43 4.24 -3.79 8.10
C ASN A 43 3.01 -4.71 8.23
N TYR A 44 3.27 -6.01 8.40
CA TYR A 44 2.28 -7.08 8.48
C TYR A 44 2.58 -8.07 9.62
N HIS A 45 1.60 -8.92 9.91
CA HIS A 45 1.75 -10.11 10.76
C HIS A 45 1.12 -11.32 10.06
N LEU A 46 1.61 -12.51 10.42
CA LEU A 46 0.97 -13.78 10.09
C LEU A 46 0.26 -14.28 11.36
N ILE A 47 -1.06 -14.46 11.27
CA ILE A 47 -1.89 -15.03 12.34
C ILE A 47 -2.58 -16.25 11.72
N ASP A 48 -2.34 -17.44 12.29
CA ASP A 48 -2.88 -18.70 11.78
C ASP A 48 -2.60 -18.94 10.28
N GLY A 49 -1.46 -18.46 9.79
CA GLY A 49 -1.06 -18.55 8.39
C GLY A 49 -1.68 -17.48 7.46
N GLU A 50 -2.59 -16.65 7.98
CA GLU A 50 -3.21 -15.56 7.23
C GLU A 50 -2.44 -14.24 7.41
N LEU A 51 -2.40 -13.46 6.33
CA LEU A 51 -1.69 -12.18 6.27
C LEU A 51 -2.58 -11.03 6.73
N PHE A 52 -2.13 -10.32 7.75
CA PHE A 52 -2.80 -9.14 8.28
C PHE A 52 -1.88 -7.92 8.28
N TYR A 53 -2.38 -6.81 7.77
CA TYR A 53 -1.66 -5.54 7.74
C TYR A 53 -1.92 -4.70 8.99
N THR A 54 -0.86 -4.07 9.48
CA THR A 54 -0.96 -3.14 10.62
C THR A 54 -1.59 -1.82 10.17
N LYS A 55 -2.35 -1.19 11.06
CA LYS A 55 -2.92 0.15 10.81
C LYS A 55 -1.82 1.19 10.55
N ALA A 56 -0.74 1.13 11.33
CA ALA A 56 0.39 2.03 11.20
C ALA A 56 1.12 1.84 9.85
N GLY A 57 1.36 0.59 9.43
CA GLY A 57 1.99 0.28 8.15
C GLY A 57 1.19 0.81 6.95
N LEU A 58 -0.12 0.57 6.94
CA LEU A 58 -1.00 1.08 5.89
C LEU A 58 -1.01 2.62 5.85
N LYS A 59 -1.07 3.28 7.02
CA LYS A 59 -1.02 4.74 7.11
C LYS A 59 0.29 5.31 6.58
N ALA A 60 1.42 4.71 6.94
CA ALA A 60 2.74 5.13 6.45
C ALA A 60 2.83 4.99 4.91
N PHE A 61 2.39 3.85 4.37
CA PHE A 61 2.34 3.59 2.94
C PHE A 61 1.45 4.60 2.18
N ILE A 62 0.24 4.87 2.69
CA ILE A 62 -0.67 5.87 2.11
C ILE A 62 -0.03 7.25 2.09
N ASN A 63 0.61 7.65 3.20
CA ASN A 63 1.27 8.94 3.29
C ASN A 63 2.44 9.07 2.30
N ALA A 64 3.27 8.03 2.16
CA ALA A 64 4.37 8.01 1.19
C ALA A 64 3.84 8.24 -0.23
N HIS A 65 2.81 7.50 -0.65
CA HIS A 65 2.24 7.64 -1.99
C HIS A 65 1.53 8.97 -2.25
N LYS A 66 0.95 9.59 -1.22
CA LYS A 66 0.35 10.92 -1.32
C LYS A 66 1.40 12.02 -1.41
N GLN A 67 2.56 11.84 -0.77
CA GLN A 67 3.69 12.76 -0.86
C GLN A 67 4.35 12.71 -2.23
N GLU A 68 4.53 11.52 -2.82
CA GLU A 68 5.00 11.36 -4.21
C GLU A 68 4.13 12.16 -5.20
N THR A 69 2.81 12.04 -5.10
CA THR A 69 1.88 12.81 -5.95
C THR A 69 1.93 14.32 -5.75
N LYS A 70 2.38 14.80 -4.58
CA LYS A 70 2.57 16.24 -4.33
C LYS A 70 3.92 16.75 -4.82
N GLY A 71 4.96 15.92 -4.78
CA GLY A 71 6.29 16.23 -5.29
C GLY A 71 6.33 16.43 -6.81
N GLU A 72 5.48 15.72 -7.56
CA GLU A 72 5.38 15.88 -9.01
C GLU A 72 4.84 17.26 -9.45
N VAL A 73 4.17 18.01 -8.56
CA VAL A 73 3.64 19.35 -8.86
C VAL A 73 4.69 20.46 -8.64
N HIS A 74 5.86 20.16 -8.07
CA HIS A 74 6.88 21.17 -7.73
C HIS A 74 8.26 20.93 -8.34
N GLY A 75 8.35 20.08 -9.37
CA GLY A 75 9.62 19.70 -10.02
C GLY A 75 9.73 20.08 -11.50
N ARG A 76 9.02 21.11 -11.98
CA ARG A 76 9.20 21.63 -13.35
C ARG A 76 9.53 23.11 -13.33
N PHE A 77 10.71 23.44 -12.81
CA PHE A 77 11.39 24.67 -13.21
C PHE A 77 12.35 24.34 -14.34
N LYS A 78 12.21 25.13 -15.41
CA LYS A 78 13.00 25.11 -16.64
C LYS A 78 14.49 25.29 -16.38
#